data_AF-A0AAD4Y559-F1
#
_entry.id   AF-A0AAD4Y559-F1
#
_cell.length_a   1.000
_cell.length_b   1.000
_cell.length_c   1.000
_cell.angle_alpha   90.00
_cell.angle_beta   90.00
_cell.angle_gamma   90.00
#
_symmetry.space_group_name_H-M   'P 1'
#
loop_
_entity.id
_entity.type
_entity.pdbx_description
1 polymer ?
#
loop_
_entity_poly.entity_id
_entity_poly.type
_entity_poly.pdbx_seq_one_letter_code
_entity_poly.pdbx_strand_id
1 'polypeptide(L)'
;MLGLVLGGLAVSAVSLAGCLGALCENAFLLRCFSGGVLAFLVLEAAVGALVVALWGQLQDGLEHVLRLAITHYQDDPDLCFLIDQVQLGLQCCGAATYQDWQRNLYFNCSSPGVQACSLPASCCIDPWEGGASVNDQCGFGALGLDEDAAQRVVHLEGCGPPLLRWLRSNIQTVGCYAIAVVLVQGLELLLAIQLVRALTVHKGAAGSGGLSIGTPDPVSRPLPN
;
A
#
# COMPACT_ATOMS: atom_id res chain seq x y z
N MET A 1 -6.05 -7.38 2.72
CA MET A 1 -4.71 -7.95 2.41
C MET A 1 -4.38 -8.28 0.93
N LEU A 2 -5.34 -8.64 0.07
CA LEU A 2 -5.07 -9.11 -1.31
C LEU A 2 -4.21 -8.15 -2.17
N GLY A 3 -4.46 -6.85 -2.08
CA GLY A 3 -3.70 -5.85 -2.86
C GLY A 3 -2.20 -5.85 -2.58
N LEU A 4 -1.79 -6.03 -1.32
CA LEU A 4 -0.38 -6.12 -0.93
C LEU A 4 0.28 -7.38 -1.50
N VAL A 5 -0.44 -8.51 -1.48
CA VAL A 5 0.04 -9.79 -2.03
C VAL A 5 0.21 -9.68 -3.55
N LEU A 6 -0.77 -9.14 -4.26
CA LEU A 6 -0.70 -8.94 -5.72
C LEU A 6 0.40 -7.96 -6.10
N GLY A 7 0.54 -6.84 -5.37
CA GLY A 7 1.60 -5.88 -5.57
C GLY A 7 2.98 -6.49 -5.34
N GLY A 8 3.16 -7.22 -4.23
CA GLY A 8 4.42 -7.90 -3.91
C GLY A 8 4.81 -8.94 -4.95
N LEU A 9 3.84 -9.72 -5.46
CA LEU A 9 4.08 -10.67 -6.55
C LEU A 9 4.50 -9.94 -7.85
N ALA A 10 3.82 -8.86 -8.20
CA ALA A 10 4.14 -8.06 -9.39
C ALA A 10 5.55 -7.48 -9.32
N VAL A 11 5.92 -6.84 -8.19
CA VAL A 11 7.26 -6.29 -7.95
C VAL A 11 8.31 -7.41 -8.02
N SER A 12 8.06 -8.55 -7.38
CA SER A 12 8.98 -9.70 -7.40
C SER A 12 9.21 -10.22 -8.83
N ALA A 13 8.16 -10.35 -9.63
CA ALA A 13 8.25 -10.81 -11.01
C ALA A 13 9.04 -9.83 -11.90
N VAL A 14 8.79 -8.52 -11.76
CA VAL A 14 9.53 -7.47 -12.48
C VAL A 14 11.01 -7.49 -12.09
N SER A 15 11.32 -7.56 -10.79
CA SER A 15 12.70 -7.64 -10.29
C SER A 15 13.42 -8.88 -10.80
N LEU A 16 12.76 -10.05 -10.82
CA LEU A 16 13.34 -11.28 -11.39
C LEU A 16 13.64 -11.14 -12.88
N ALA A 17 12.74 -10.52 -13.65
CA ALA A 17 12.99 -10.25 -15.08
C ALA A 17 14.19 -9.30 -15.28
N GLY A 18 14.34 -8.29 -14.43
CA GLY A 18 15.49 -7.39 -14.43
C GLY A 18 16.80 -8.12 -14.15
N CYS A 19 16.86 -8.87 -13.05
CA CYS A 19 18.04 -9.64 -12.64
C CYS A 19 18.44 -10.70 -13.69
N LEU A 20 17.50 -11.55 -14.11
CA LEU A 20 17.77 -12.59 -15.10
C LEU A 20 18.09 -12.00 -16.47
N GLY A 21 17.44 -10.91 -16.86
CA GLY A 21 17.74 -10.25 -18.11
C GLY A 21 19.16 -9.69 -18.14
N ALA A 22 19.63 -9.11 -17.03
CA ALA A 22 20.98 -8.57 -16.93
C ALA A 22 22.03 -9.68 -16.90
N LEU A 23 21.81 -10.73 -16.09
CA LEU A 23 22.73 -11.87 -15.97
C LEU A 23 22.82 -12.71 -17.25
N CYS A 24 21.69 -12.93 -17.94
CA CYS A 24 21.63 -13.75 -19.15
C CYS A 24 21.79 -12.92 -20.43
N GLU A 25 22.10 -11.63 -20.34
CA GLU A 25 22.22 -10.71 -21.48
C GLU A 25 21.00 -10.78 -22.45
N ASN A 26 19.81 -10.92 -21.87
CA ASN A 26 18.57 -11.12 -22.60
C ASN A 26 17.79 -9.80 -22.73
N ALA A 27 17.93 -9.17 -23.90
CA ALA A 27 17.28 -7.90 -24.22
C ALA A 27 15.74 -7.94 -24.13
N PHE A 28 15.10 -9.09 -24.32
CA PHE A 28 13.65 -9.21 -24.17
C PHE A 28 13.24 -9.06 -22.69
N LEU A 29 13.91 -9.78 -21.78
CA LEU A 29 13.65 -9.67 -20.34
C LEU A 29 13.91 -8.26 -19.81
N LEU A 30 14.97 -7.58 -20.26
CA LEU A 30 15.21 -6.18 -19.91
C LEU A 30 14.13 -5.23 -20.42
N ARG A 31 13.55 -5.48 -21.60
CA ARG A 31 12.43 -4.69 -22.12
C ARG A 31 11.18 -4.90 -21.28
N CYS A 32 10.91 -6.13 -20.85
CA CYS A 32 9.83 -6.43 -19.90
C CYS A 32 10.04 -5.72 -18.56
N PHE A 33 11.26 -5.76 -18.01
CA PHE A 33 11.63 -5.02 -16.81
C PHE A 33 11.39 -3.51 -16.98
N SER A 34 11.91 -2.93 -18.06
CA SER A 34 11.76 -1.49 -18.36
C SER A 34 10.30 -1.08 -18.49
N GLY A 35 9.48 -1.91 -19.15
CA GLY A 35 8.03 -1.68 -19.26
C GLY A 35 7.32 -1.79 -17.91
N GLY A 36 7.72 -2.74 -17.06
CA GLY A 36 7.19 -2.91 -15.71
C GLY A 36 7.49 -1.72 -14.80
N VAL A 37 8.76 -1.27 -14.75
CA VAL A 37 9.16 -0.08 -14.00
C VAL A 37 8.43 1.17 -14.50
N LEU A 38 8.30 1.34 -15.83
CA LEU A 38 7.52 2.44 -16.39
C LEU A 38 6.04 2.39 -15.97
N ALA A 39 5.43 1.20 -15.94
CA ALA A 39 4.06 1.04 -15.49
C ALA A 39 3.88 1.41 -14.00
N PHE A 40 4.84 1.04 -13.15
CA PHE A 40 4.85 1.47 -11.73
C PHE A 40 5.00 2.98 -11.60
N LEU A 41 5.89 3.61 -12.38
CA LEU A 41 6.07 5.06 -12.37
C LEU A 41 4.77 5.81 -12.75
N VAL A 42 4.05 5.31 -13.78
CA VAL A 42 2.75 5.89 -14.18
C VAL A 42 1.70 5.67 -13.10
N LEU A 43 1.67 4.50 -12.46
CA LEU A 43 0.74 4.20 -11.38
C LEU A 43 0.99 5.11 -10.17
N GLU A 44 2.25 5.31 -9.78
CA GLU A 44 2.63 6.23 -8.69
C GLU A 44 2.22 7.66 -8.99
N ALA A 45 2.47 8.14 -10.21
CA ALA A 45 2.04 9.47 -10.64
C ALA A 45 0.51 9.62 -10.61
N ALA A 46 -0.23 8.60 -11.05
CA ALA A 46 -1.69 8.60 -11.04
C ALA A 46 -2.25 8.61 -9.61
N VAL A 47 -1.70 7.77 -8.72
CA VAL A 47 -2.09 7.74 -7.30
C VAL A 47 -1.75 9.07 -6.62
N GLY A 48 -0.55 9.60 -6.85
CA GLY A 48 -0.14 10.90 -6.30
C GLY A 48 -1.06 12.03 -6.75
N ALA A 49 -1.39 12.08 -8.05
CA ALA A 49 -2.34 13.06 -8.59
C ALA A 49 -3.74 12.90 -7.97
N LEU A 50 -4.22 11.66 -7.81
CA LEU A 50 -5.51 11.38 -7.18
C LEU A 50 -5.56 11.85 -5.73
N VAL A 51 -4.51 11.58 -4.95
CA VAL A 51 -4.40 12.03 -3.54
C VAL A 51 -4.46 13.55 -3.46
N VAL A 52 -3.74 14.27 -4.33
CA VAL A 52 -3.77 15.74 -4.37
C VAL A 52 -5.15 16.25 -4.77
N ALA A 53 -5.76 15.67 -5.81
CA ALA A 53 -7.06 16.10 -6.32
C ALA A 53 -8.21 15.87 -5.32
N LEU A 54 -8.15 14.75 -4.57
CA LEU A 54 -9.20 14.35 -3.62
C LEU A 54 -8.87 14.70 -2.17
N TRP A 55 -7.78 15.42 -1.91
CA TRP A 55 -7.34 15.69 -0.54
C TRP A 55 -8.44 16.35 0.31
N GLY A 56 -9.14 17.36 -0.23
CA GLY A 56 -10.25 18.02 0.45
C GLY A 56 -11.39 17.05 0.81
N GLN A 57 -11.82 16.25 -0.16
CA GLN A 57 -12.87 15.24 0.03
C GLN A 57 -12.44 14.16 1.03
N LEU A 58 -11.16 13.81 1.07
CA LEU A 58 -10.62 12.88 2.06
C LEU A 58 -10.73 13.47 3.48
N GLN A 59 -10.48 14.77 3.66
CA GLN A 59 -10.61 15.43 4.96
C GLN A 59 -12.06 15.38 5.45
N ASP A 60 -13.01 15.69 4.55
CA ASP A 60 -14.44 15.75 4.89
C ASP A 60 -15.05 14.34 5.04
N GLY A 61 -14.56 13.37 4.27
CA GLY A 61 -15.07 12.00 4.24
C GLY A 61 -14.48 11.07 5.31
N LEU A 62 -13.39 11.45 5.98
CA LEU A 62 -12.64 10.58 6.88
C LEU A 62 -13.51 10.02 8.02
N GLU A 63 -14.30 10.87 8.67
CA GLU A 63 -15.19 10.41 9.73
C GLU A 63 -16.27 9.47 9.20
N HIS A 64 -16.77 9.69 7.99
CA HIS A 64 -17.76 8.80 7.39
C HIS A 64 -17.18 7.41 7.13
N VAL A 65 -15.96 7.36 6.60
CA VAL A 65 -15.20 6.11 6.40
C VAL A 65 -14.95 5.40 7.74
N LEU A 66 -14.52 6.13 8.77
CA LEU A 66 -14.33 5.57 10.11
C LEU A 66 -15.64 5.01 10.70
N ARG A 67 -16.77 5.72 10.53
CA ARG A 67 -18.08 5.21 10.99
C ARG A 67 -18.48 3.93 10.27
N LEU A 68 -18.25 3.86 8.95
CA LEU A 68 -18.52 2.65 8.18
C LEU A 68 -17.58 1.49 8.59
N ALA A 69 -16.34 1.81 8.90
CA ALA A 69 -15.41 0.82 9.43
C ALA A 69 -15.85 0.27 10.79
N ILE A 70 -16.36 1.13 11.68
CA ILE A 70 -16.93 0.73 12.97
C ILE A 70 -18.14 -0.19 12.79
N THR A 71 -19.04 0.10 11.83
CA THR A 71 -20.22 -0.77 11.60
C THR A 71 -19.84 -2.17 11.16
N HIS A 72 -18.75 -2.31 10.38
CA HIS A 72 -18.26 -3.57 9.85
C HIS A 72 -17.08 -4.16 10.64
N TYR A 73 -16.77 -3.62 11.81
CA TYR A 73 -15.59 -3.97 12.58
C TYR A 73 -15.44 -5.47 12.87
N GLN A 74 -16.54 -6.17 13.15
CA GLN A 74 -16.54 -7.61 13.45
C GLN A 74 -16.60 -8.50 12.19
N ASP A 75 -16.85 -7.92 11.01
CA ASP A 75 -17.06 -8.69 9.77
C ASP A 75 -15.72 -9.09 9.13
N ASP A 76 -14.67 -8.29 9.34
CA ASP A 76 -13.34 -8.49 8.75
C ASP A 76 -12.24 -8.37 9.82
N PRO A 77 -11.44 -9.43 10.08
CA PRO A 77 -10.34 -9.36 11.02
C PRO A 77 -9.26 -8.34 10.64
N ASP A 78 -9.08 -8.05 9.33
CA ASP A 78 -8.15 -7.01 8.87
C ASP A 78 -8.63 -5.62 9.32
N LEU A 79 -9.95 -5.38 9.23
CA LEU A 79 -10.56 -4.11 9.60
C LEU A 79 -10.53 -3.91 11.12
N CYS A 80 -10.82 -4.98 11.87
CA CYS A 80 -10.67 -5.03 13.32
C CYS A 80 -9.26 -4.60 13.75
N PHE A 81 -8.23 -5.26 13.20
CA PHE A 81 -6.83 -4.93 13.48
C PHE A 81 -6.50 -3.47 13.13
N LEU A 82 -6.93 -2.99 11.96
CA LEU A 82 -6.63 -1.63 11.52
C LEU A 82 -7.26 -0.58 12.46
N ILE A 83 -8.52 -0.75 12.83
CA ILE A 83 -9.21 0.18 13.73
C ILE A 83 -8.58 0.15 15.12
N ASP A 84 -8.20 -1.03 15.63
CA ASP A 84 -7.50 -1.15 16.91
C ASP A 84 -6.16 -0.40 16.89
N GLN A 85 -5.38 -0.54 15.82
CA GLN A 85 -4.11 0.19 15.69
C GLN A 85 -4.31 1.71 15.62
N VAL A 86 -5.36 2.18 14.94
CA VAL A 86 -5.69 3.61 14.90
C VAL A 86 -6.06 4.11 16.28
N GLN A 87 -6.92 3.40 17.02
CA GLN A 87 -7.39 3.79 18.34
C GLN A 87 -6.25 3.79 19.38
N LEU A 88 -5.43 2.74 19.40
CA LEU A 88 -4.25 2.64 20.26
C LEU A 88 -3.20 3.70 19.91
N GLY A 89 -2.91 3.88 18.62
CA GLY A 89 -1.83 4.77 18.15
C GLY A 89 -2.16 6.25 18.30
N LEU A 90 -3.45 6.62 18.23
CA LEU A 90 -3.91 8.00 18.35
C LEU A 90 -4.61 8.29 19.68
N GLN A 91 -4.74 7.29 20.56
CA GLN A 91 -5.37 7.41 21.88
C GLN A 91 -6.77 8.02 21.80
N CYS A 92 -7.61 7.42 20.96
CA CYS A 92 -8.96 7.87 20.64
C CYS A 92 -9.93 6.69 20.58
N CYS A 93 -11.24 6.95 20.61
CA CYS A 93 -12.26 5.92 20.48
C CYS A 93 -13.41 6.37 19.59
N GLY A 94 -13.80 5.51 18.65
CA GLY A 94 -14.86 5.81 17.69
C GLY A 94 -14.42 6.76 16.58
N ALA A 95 -15.38 7.27 15.80
CA ALA A 95 -15.08 8.10 14.63
C ALA A 95 -15.03 9.59 15.00
N ALA A 96 -16.14 10.12 15.51
CA ALA A 96 -16.23 11.45 16.10
C ALA A 96 -16.36 11.40 17.63
N THR A 97 -16.92 10.32 18.17
CA THR A 97 -17.06 10.07 19.61
C THR A 97 -17.06 8.57 19.89
N TYR A 98 -16.70 8.18 21.12
CA TYR A 98 -16.79 6.81 21.60
C TYR A 98 -18.22 6.22 21.43
N GLN A 99 -19.26 7.06 21.44
CA GLN A 99 -20.65 6.61 21.25
C GLN A 99 -20.95 6.09 19.83
N ASP A 100 -20.09 6.37 18.84
CA ASP A 100 -20.26 5.83 17.48
C ASP A 100 -20.29 4.29 17.46
N TRP A 101 -19.73 3.63 18.48
CA TRP A 101 -19.79 2.17 18.66
C TRP A 101 -21.20 1.63 18.85
N GLN A 102 -22.19 2.45 19.26
CA GLN A 102 -23.59 2.03 19.29
C GLN A 102 -24.15 1.70 17.89
N ARG A 103 -23.49 2.15 16.81
CA ARG A 103 -23.88 1.81 15.43
C ARG A 103 -23.51 0.38 15.06
N ASN A 104 -22.56 -0.23 15.78
CA ASN A 104 -22.16 -1.61 15.53
C ASN A 104 -23.16 -2.58 16.19
N LEU A 105 -23.60 -3.60 15.46
CA LEU A 105 -24.60 -4.57 15.91
C LEU A 105 -24.21 -5.32 17.21
N TYR A 106 -22.92 -5.54 17.43
CA TYR A 106 -22.41 -6.31 18.57
C TYR A 106 -22.23 -5.43 19.82
N PHE A 107 -21.81 -4.17 19.64
CA PHE A 107 -21.54 -3.23 20.73
C PHE A 107 -22.76 -2.39 21.15
N ASN A 108 -23.80 -2.33 20.30
CA ASN A 108 -25.04 -1.65 20.64
C ASN A 108 -25.62 -2.16 21.98
N CYS A 109 -26.01 -1.24 22.87
CA CYS A 109 -26.55 -1.59 24.19
C CYS A 109 -27.87 -2.40 24.13
N SER A 110 -28.60 -2.34 23.01
CA SER A 110 -29.79 -3.16 22.77
C SER A 110 -29.48 -4.56 22.25
N SER A 111 -28.21 -4.87 22.00
CA SER A 111 -27.78 -6.18 21.51
C SER A 111 -27.91 -7.23 22.62
N PRO A 112 -28.31 -8.48 22.30
CA PRO A 112 -28.38 -9.55 23.29
C PRO A 112 -27.00 -10.16 23.62
N GLY A 113 -25.93 -9.72 22.94
CA GLY A 113 -24.60 -10.29 23.05
C GLY A 113 -23.83 -9.85 24.30
N VAL A 114 -22.78 -10.60 24.66
CA VAL A 114 -21.89 -10.26 25.80
C VAL A 114 -21.14 -8.95 25.59
N GLN A 115 -20.98 -8.50 24.34
CA GLN A 115 -20.33 -7.22 24.00
C GLN A 115 -21.33 -6.05 23.98
N ALA A 116 -22.60 -6.29 24.35
CA ALA A 116 -23.58 -5.22 24.37
C ALA A 116 -23.17 -4.12 25.35
N CYS A 117 -23.31 -2.87 24.92
CA CYS A 117 -22.95 -1.70 25.69
C CYS A 117 -21.46 -1.63 26.10
N SER A 118 -20.59 -2.35 25.39
CA SER A 118 -19.15 -2.29 25.59
C SER A 118 -18.44 -1.51 24.48
N LEU A 119 -17.14 -1.30 24.69
CA LEU A 119 -16.19 -0.79 23.71
C LEU A 119 -15.09 -1.84 23.48
N PRO A 120 -14.40 -1.82 22.33
CA PRO A 120 -13.19 -2.61 22.14
C PRO A 120 -12.11 -2.22 23.14
N ALA A 121 -11.22 -3.18 23.45
CA ALA A 121 -10.10 -2.96 24.36
C ALA A 121 -9.12 -1.87 23.86
N SER A 122 -9.05 -1.63 22.56
CA SER A 122 -8.23 -0.57 21.94
C SER A 122 -8.69 0.86 22.30
N CYS A 123 -9.92 1.03 22.81
CA CYS A 123 -10.41 2.30 23.31
C CYS A 123 -9.96 2.63 24.75
N CYS A 124 -9.36 1.67 25.47
CA CYS A 124 -9.00 1.87 26.87
C CYS A 124 -7.72 2.71 27.03
N ILE A 125 -7.68 3.52 28.08
CA ILE A 125 -6.51 4.36 28.41
C ILE A 125 -5.32 3.48 28.75
N ASP A 126 -5.55 2.50 29.63
CA ASP A 126 -4.56 1.52 30.06
C ASP A 126 -5.09 0.12 29.75
N PRO A 127 -4.89 -0.39 28.52
CA PRO A 127 -5.39 -1.71 28.14
C PRO A 127 -4.75 -2.87 28.93
N TRP A 128 -3.68 -2.59 29.70
CA TRP A 128 -2.92 -3.56 30.48
C TRP A 128 -2.93 -3.30 32.00
N GLU A 129 -3.44 -2.15 32.46
CA GLU A 129 -3.41 -1.77 33.89
C GLU A 129 -4.81 -1.88 34.50
N GLY A 130 -5.09 -3.06 35.06
CA GLY A 130 -6.35 -3.35 35.73
C GLY A 130 -6.18 -4.58 36.60
N GLY A 131 -5.62 -4.40 37.79
CA GLY A 131 -5.57 -5.40 38.86
C GLY A 131 -6.95 -5.80 39.41
N ALA A 132 -7.95 -5.99 38.55
CA ALA A 132 -9.30 -6.42 38.87
C ALA A 132 -9.67 -7.58 37.94
N SER A 133 -9.23 -8.80 38.30
CA SER A 133 -9.66 -10.06 37.68
C SER A 133 -9.38 -10.22 36.18
N VAL A 134 -9.04 -11.44 35.76
CA VAL A 134 -8.76 -11.82 34.36
C VAL A 134 -10.00 -11.71 33.44
N ASN A 135 -11.13 -11.17 33.94
CA ASN A 135 -12.45 -11.24 33.29
C ASN A 135 -13.13 -9.90 33.00
N ASP A 136 -12.61 -8.74 33.44
CA ASP A 136 -13.21 -7.44 33.11
C ASP A 136 -12.32 -6.67 32.14
N GLN A 137 -12.63 -6.78 30.84
CA GLN A 137 -12.08 -5.86 29.86
C GLN A 137 -12.59 -4.45 30.23
N CYS A 138 -11.69 -3.47 30.35
CA CYS A 138 -11.97 -2.06 30.66
C CYS A 138 -13.12 -1.43 29.83
N GLY A 139 -13.34 -1.91 28.60
CA GLY A 139 -14.43 -1.48 27.74
C GLY A 139 -15.81 -2.07 28.07
N PHE A 140 -15.91 -3.08 28.94
CA PHE A 140 -17.17 -3.76 29.26
C PHE A 140 -18.15 -2.81 29.97
N GLY A 141 -19.36 -2.65 29.41
CA GLY A 141 -20.36 -1.73 29.95
C GLY A 141 -20.01 -0.25 29.84
N ALA A 142 -18.89 0.11 29.20
CA ALA A 142 -18.40 1.49 29.15
C ALA A 142 -19.35 2.47 28.45
N LEU A 143 -20.19 2.02 27.52
CA LEU A 143 -21.20 2.86 26.87
C LEU A 143 -22.38 3.21 27.80
N GLY A 144 -22.56 2.47 28.90
CA GLY A 144 -23.59 2.71 29.91
C GLY A 144 -23.11 3.54 31.11
N LEU A 145 -21.83 3.88 31.17
CA LEU A 145 -21.27 4.72 32.22
C LEU A 145 -21.59 6.20 31.97
N ASP A 146 -21.73 6.98 33.04
CA ASP A 146 -21.70 8.45 32.95
C ASP A 146 -20.36 8.90 32.37
N GLU A 147 -20.36 10.00 31.58
CA GLU A 147 -19.14 10.51 30.92
C GLU A 147 -17.99 10.73 31.92
N ASP A 148 -18.30 11.16 33.14
CA ASP A 148 -17.32 11.40 34.21
C ASP A 148 -16.59 10.13 34.68
N ALA A 149 -17.29 8.99 34.62
CA ALA A 149 -16.73 7.68 34.92
C ALA A 149 -16.03 7.10 33.69
N ALA A 150 -16.63 7.26 32.50
CA ALA A 150 -16.10 6.75 31.24
C ALA A 150 -14.72 7.35 30.90
N GLN A 151 -14.53 8.67 31.09
CA GLN A 151 -13.25 9.35 30.82
C GLN A 151 -12.05 8.84 31.64
N ARG A 152 -12.30 8.07 32.71
CA ARG A 152 -11.24 7.50 33.57
C ARG A 152 -10.76 6.14 33.08
N VAL A 153 -11.50 5.50 32.19
CA VAL A 153 -11.24 4.12 31.73
C VAL A 153 -11.03 4.04 30.23
N VAL A 154 -11.67 4.91 29.44
CA VAL A 154 -11.61 4.91 27.98
C VAL A 154 -11.41 6.31 27.41
N HIS A 155 -10.85 6.38 26.22
CA HIS A 155 -10.77 7.62 25.45
C HIS A 155 -12.18 8.01 24.96
N LEU A 156 -12.62 9.24 25.24
CA LEU A 156 -13.94 9.73 24.78
C LEU A 156 -13.89 10.39 23.40
N GLU A 157 -12.73 10.96 23.05
CA GLU A 157 -12.53 11.69 21.80
C GLU A 157 -12.52 10.73 20.60
N GLY A 158 -13.23 11.11 19.53
CA GLY A 158 -13.19 10.38 18.26
C GLY A 158 -11.86 10.50 17.52
N CYS A 159 -11.57 9.48 16.70
CA CYS A 159 -10.32 9.38 15.96
C CYS A 159 -10.22 10.30 14.73
N GLY A 160 -11.32 10.87 14.24
CA GLY A 160 -11.34 11.68 13.02
C GLY A 160 -10.36 12.86 13.04
N PRO A 161 -10.49 13.83 13.96
CA PRO A 161 -9.59 14.97 14.02
C PRO A 161 -8.12 14.62 14.34
N PRO A 162 -7.81 13.72 15.30
CA PRO A 162 -6.44 13.23 15.52
C PRO A 162 -5.83 12.56 14.29
N LEU A 163 -6.59 11.71 13.58
CA LEU A 163 -6.12 11.01 12.40
C LEU A 163 -5.82 11.96 11.24
N LEU A 164 -6.68 12.97 11.03
CA LEU A 164 -6.44 13.98 10.01
C LEU A 164 -5.19 14.83 10.31
N ARG A 165 -4.98 15.19 11.59
CA ARG A 165 -3.77 15.89 12.03
C ARG A 165 -2.53 15.04 11.81
N TRP A 166 -2.58 13.77 12.21
CA TRP A 166 -1.50 12.81 11.98
C TRP A 166 -1.18 12.65 10.49
N LEU A 167 -2.20 12.54 9.64
CA LEU A 167 -2.00 12.42 8.20
C LEU A 167 -1.34 13.68 7.63
N ARG A 168 -1.81 14.87 8.03
CA ARG A 168 -1.22 16.15 7.59
C ARG A 168 0.20 16.35 8.09
N SER A 169 0.54 15.93 9.31
CA SER A 169 1.91 16.06 9.83
C SER A 169 2.88 15.10 9.15
N ASN A 170 2.41 13.90 8.79
CA ASN A 170 3.25 12.86 8.18
C ASN A 170 3.31 12.93 6.65
N ILE A 171 2.45 13.72 5.99
CA ILE A 171 2.42 13.81 4.52
C ILE A 171 3.75 14.30 3.93
N GLN A 172 4.49 15.15 4.64
CA GLN A 172 5.82 15.60 4.22
C GLN A 172 6.81 14.44 4.18
N THR A 173 6.81 13.62 5.23
CA THR A 173 7.63 12.40 5.33
C THR A 173 7.28 11.41 4.23
N VAL A 174 5.99 11.14 4.02
CA VAL A 174 5.51 10.26 2.94
C VAL A 174 5.91 10.81 1.55
N GLY A 175 5.77 12.12 1.35
CA GLY A 175 6.17 12.78 0.11
C GLY A 175 7.68 12.64 -0.17
N CYS A 176 8.51 12.74 0.87
CA CYS A 176 9.96 12.51 0.75
C CYS A 176 10.27 11.08 0.26
N TYR A 177 9.66 10.06 0.87
CA TYR A 177 9.81 8.68 0.42
C TYR A 177 9.31 8.47 -1.00
N ALA A 178 8.15 9.05 -1.37
CA ALA A 178 7.61 8.96 -2.72
C ALA A 178 8.57 9.56 -3.77
N ILE A 179 9.17 10.72 -3.49
CA ILE A 179 10.17 11.33 -4.37
C ILE A 179 11.38 10.43 -4.51
N ALA A 180 11.89 9.86 -3.40
CA ALA A 180 13.03 8.96 -3.44
C ALA A 180 12.76 7.72 -4.31
N VAL A 181 11.57 7.13 -4.20
CA VAL A 181 11.14 5.98 -5.01
C VAL A 181 11.11 6.33 -6.50
N VAL A 182 10.51 7.46 -6.87
CA VAL A 182 10.46 7.94 -8.26
C VAL A 182 11.88 8.15 -8.84
N LEU A 183 12.81 8.70 -8.05
CA LEU A 183 14.19 8.88 -8.47
C LEU A 183 14.91 7.54 -8.70
N VAL A 184 14.71 6.58 -7.80
CA VAL A 184 15.29 5.22 -7.92
C VAL A 184 14.74 4.53 -9.18
N GLN A 185 13.42 4.53 -9.38
CA GLN A 185 12.79 3.95 -10.58
C GLN A 185 13.28 4.62 -11.86
N GLY A 186 13.42 5.95 -11.85
CA GLY A 186 13.97 6.70 -12.98
C GLY A 186 15.40 6.26 -13.31
N LEU A 187 16.26 6.10 -12.31
CA LEU A 187 17.62 5.60 -12.48
C LEU A 187 17.65 4.16 -13.00
N GLU A 188 16.84 3.27 -12.42
CA GLU A 188 16.71 1.88 -12.86
C GLU A 188 16.30 1.79 -14.33
N LEU A 189 15.32 2.59 -14.74
CA LEU A 189 14.84 2.64 -16.12
C LEU A 189 15.93 3.14 -17.08
N LEU A 190 16.66 4.20 -16.69
CA LEU A 190 17.78 4.71 -17.48
C LEU A 190 18.86 3.64 -17.66
N LEU A 191 19.28 2.99 -16.57
CA LEU A 191 20.30 1.93 -16.62
C LEU A 191 19.84 0.75 -17.49
N ALA A 192 18.60 0.30 -17.35
CA ALA A 192 18.04 -0.78 -18.16
C ALA A 192 18.01 -0.43 -19.65
N ILE A 193 17.58 0.79 -20.01
CA ILE A 193 17.57 1.25 -21.41
C ILE A 193 18.98 1.28 -21.99
N GLN A 194 19.97 1.76 -21.24
CA GLN A 194 21.35 1.80 -21.70
C GLN A 194 21.92 0.39 -21.89
N LEU A 195 21.61 -0.54 -20.99
CA LEU A 195 22.03 -1.93 -21.12
C LEU A 195 21.35 -2.62 -22.31
N VAL A 196 20.05 -2.39 -22.56
CA VAL A 196 19.36 -2.89 -23.76
C VAL A 196 20.06 -2.39 -25.02
N ARG A 197 20.33 -1.08 -25.10
CA ARG A 197 20.99 -0.47 -26.26
C ARG A 197 22.35 -1.11 -26.51
N ALA A 198 23.18 -1.24 -25.47
CA ALA A 198 24.48 -1.88 -25.56
C ALA A 198 24.38 -3.32 -26.09
N LEU A 199 23.49 -4.15 -25.52
CA LEU A 199 23.29 -5.52 -25.95
C LEU A 199 22.80 -5.64 -27.40
N THR A 200 21.90 -4.74 -27.82
CA THR A 200 21.41 -4.73 -29.21
C THR A 200 22.48 -4.35 -30.23
N VAL A 201 23.37 -3.42 -29.87
CA VAL A 201 24.50 -3.02 -30.73
C VAL A 201 25.50 -4.16 -30.85
N HIS A 202 25.87 -4.82 -29.75
CA HIS A 202 26.77 -5.97 -29.76
C HIS A 202 26.23 -7.14 -30.60
N LYS A 203 24.95 -7.48 -30.47
CA LYS A 203 24.31 -8.51 -31.30
C LYS A 203 24.21 -8.12 -32.78
N GLY A 204 23.99 -6.84 -33.08
CA GLY A 204 24.01 -6.33 -34.46
C GLY A 204 25.39 -6.41 -35.11
N ALA A 205 26.44 -6.05 -34.37
CA ALA A 205 27.83 -6.17 -34.83
C ALA A 205 28.25 -7.63 -35.05
N ALA A 206 27.88 -8.54 -34.13
CA ALA A 206 28.14 -9.97 -34.27
C ALA A 206 27.38 -10.60 -35.46
N GLY A 207 26.13 -10.17 -35.72
CA GLY A 207 25.35 -10.63 -36.87
C GLY A 207 25.87 -10.13 -38.22
N SER A 208 26.44 -8.92 -38.27
CA SER A 208 27.01 -8.36 -39.49
C SER A 208 28.41 -8.91 -39.83
N GLY A 209 29.16 -9.40 -38.83
CA GLY A 209 30.48 -10.01 -39.05
C GLY A 209 30.46 -11.42 -39.64
N GLY A 210 29.28 -12.07 -39.72
CA GLY A 210 29.09 -13.40 -40.30
C GLY A 210 28.69 -13.41 -41.79
N LEU A 211 28.49 -12.25 -42.42
CA LEU A 211 27.98 -12.13 -43.79
C LEU A 211 28.91 -11.31 -44.70
N SER A 212 30.19 -11.70 -44.74
CA SER A 212 31.13 -11.30 -45.80
C SER A 212 32.24 -12.33 -45.95
N ILE A 213 31.99 -13.38 -46.72
CA ILE A 213 32.96 -14.04 -47.63
C ILE A 213 32.10 -14.79 -48.66
N GLY A 214 32.20 -14.36 -49.91
CA GLY A 214 31.41 -14.88 -51.03
C GLY A 214 31.39 -13.88 -52.17
N THR A 215 32.58 -13.47 -52.63
CA THR A 215 32.75 -12.75 -53.91
C THR A 215 32.23 -13.63 -55.05
N PRO A 216 31.43 -13.10 -56.00
CA PRO A 216 31.07 -13.85 -57.20
C PRO A 216 32.23 -13.79 -58.20
N ASP A 217 32.78 -14.94 -58.57
CA ASP A 217 33.70 -15.05 -59.70
C ASP A 217 32.99 -14.66 -61.01
N PRO A 218 33.58 -13.79 -61.86
CA PRO A 218 33.08 -13.55 -63.19
C PRO A 218 33.77 -14.45 -64.22
N VAL A 219 32.92 -15.10 -65.03
CA VAL A 219 33.05 -15.30 -66.49
C VAL A 219 34.01 -16.37 -67.02
N SER A 220 33.43 -17.35 -67.72
CA SER A 220 33.73 -17.58 -69.15
C SER A 220 32.66 -18.44 -69.84
N ARG A 221 32.03 -17.88 -70.87
CA ARG A 221 31.14 -18.58 -71.84
C ARG A 221 31.94 -19.50 -72.77
N PRO A 222 31.31 -20.53 -73.37
CA PRO A 222 31.98 -21.44 -74.31
C PRO A 222 31.74 -21.11 -75.81
N LEU A 223 32.50 -21.82 -76.66
CA LEU A 223 32.32 -22.20 -78.09
C LEU A 223 33.08 -21.38 -79.17
N PRO A 224 33.35 -21.93 -80.38
CA PRO A 224 33.44 -23.34 -80.82
C PRO A 224 34.66 -23.67 -81.74
N ASN A 225 34.85 -24.98 -81.97
CA ASN A 225 35.72 -25.69 -82.94
C ASN A 225 37.23 -25.66 -82.74
#